data_AF-A0A0S2JJT9-F1
#
_entry.id   AF-A0A0S2JJT9-F1
#
_cell.length_a   1.000
_cell.length_b   1.000
_cell.length_c   1.000
_cell.angle_alpha   90.00
_cell.angle_beta   90.00
_cell.angle_gamma   90.00
#
_symmetry.space_group_name_H-M   'P 1'
#
loop_
_entity.id
_entity.type
_entity.pdbx_description
1 polymer ?
#
loop_
_entity_poly.entity_id
_entity_poly.type
_entity_poly.pdbx_seq_one_letter_code
_entity_poly.pdbx_strand_id
1 'polypeptide(L)'
;MKTNKKTYWQYIRAIAFTGVSIVTFFSSMANSKAITDEMSAEVTAEFNKQLALQAWPEMHTKLALMDNPYSIFYQKIKISLKEQPTAGHQRRLMTEEESLLAAKKKRFDYCQASVPFFVDFAKRADNLSTLEHSPLTKNKLMQGNGVKYPFTEEQSNNGNFRPTQIALTLGWQYQGQGEIHAEEFLASCLAIPVSFYYVEDKF
;
A
#
# COMPACT_ATOMS: atom_id res chain seq x y z
N MET A 1 29.91 -48.92 39.44
CA MET A 1 28.82 -48.14 38.80
C MET A 1 29.40 -47.37 37.61
N LYS A 2 29.19 -47.85 36.38
CA LYS A 2 29.54 -47.13 35.15
C LYS A 2 28.32 -46.31 34.72
N THR A 3 28.33 -45.02 34.98
CA THR A 3 27.28 -44.10 34.49
C THR A 3 27.51 -43.81 33.00
N ASN A 4 26.45 -44.05 32.24
CA ASN A 4 26.43 -44.13 30.78
C ASN A 4 26.43 -42.72 30.18
N LYS A 5 27.63 -42.17 29.91
CA LYS A 5 27.84 -40.81 29.37
C LYS A 5 27.27 -40.58 27.94
N LYS A 6 26.88 -41.64 27.22
CA LYS A 6 26.44 -41.53 25.81
C LYS A 6 25.04 -40.95 25.64
N THR A 7 24.15 -41.14 26.61
CA THR A 7 22.75 -40.71 26.49
C THR A 7 22.58 -39.21 26.73
N TYR A 8 23.40 -38.62 27.62
CA TYR A 8 23.32 -37.18 27.96
C TYR A 8 23.72 -36.26 26.78
N TRP A 9 24.65 -36.72 25.94
CA TRP A 9 25.17 -35.93 24.81
C TRP A 9 24.22 -35.89 23.60
N GLN A 10 23.31 -36.85 23.48
CA GLN A 10 22.30 -36.88 22.41
C GLN A 10 21.14 -35.92 22.70
N TYR A 11 20.80 -35.69 23.98
CA TYR A 11 19.78 -34.71 24.37
C TYR A 11 20.22 -33.26 24.13
N ILE A 12 21.50 -32.93 24.34
CA ILE A 12 22.00 -31.57 24.10
C ILE A 12 22.00 -31.21 22.60
N ARG A 13 22.20 -32.18 21.70
CA ARG A 13 22.10 -31.94 20.24
C ARG A 13 20.67 -31.73 19.73
N ALA A 14 19.67 -32.34 20.37
CA ALA A 14 18.27 -32.16 19.97
C ALA A 14 17.72 -30.77 20.36
N ILE A 15 18.22 -30.19 21.45
CA ILE A 15 17.79 -28.87 21.94
C ILE A 15 18.40 -27.73 21.10
N ALA A 16 19.61 -27.91 20.56
CA ALA A 16 20.22 -26.91 19.67
C ALA A 16 19.52 -26.80 18.30
N PHE A 17 18.88 -27.87 17.81
CA PHE A 17 18.18 -27.88 16.51
C PHE A 17 16.70 -27.49 16.58
N THR A 18 16.12 -27.40 17.79
CA THR A 18 14.75 -26.89 17.98
C THR A 18 14.70 -25.44 18.45
N GLY A 19 15.81 -24.90 18.98
CA GLY A 19 15.92 -23.50 19.40
C GLY A 19 16.17 -22.49 18.28
N VAL A 20 16.69 -22.91 17.12
CA VAL A 20 16.98 -22.00 16.00
C VAL A 20 15.76 -21.76 15.09
N SER A 21 14.74 -22.61 15.16
CA SER A 21 13.53 -22.48 14.32
C SER A 21 12.44 -21.56 14.89
N ILE A 22 12.62 -21.01 16.10
CA ILE A 22 11.62 -20.12 16.72
C ILE A 22 12.00 -18.64 16.57
N VAL A 23 13.27 -18.32 16.31
CA VAL A 23 13.71 -16.90 16.22
C VAL A 23 13.54 -16.31 14.81
N THR A 24 13.38 -17.13 13.76
CA THR A 24 13.09 -16.61 12.41
C THR A 24 11.61 -16.26 12.17
N PHE A 25 10.70 -16.56 13.08
CA PHE A 25 9.30 -16.11 12.99
C PHE A 25 9.04 -14.72 13.59
N PHE A 26 10.02 -14.12 14.28
CA PHE A 26 9.85 -12.83 14.96
C PHE A 26 10.52 -11.64 14.26
N SER A 27 10.86 -11.75 12.97
CA SER A 27 11.39 -10.61 12.20
C SER A 27 10.51 -10.15 11.03
N SER A 28 9.29 -10.66 10.93
CA SER A 28 8.30 -10.19 9.94
C SER A 28 6.95 -9.82 10.57
N MET A 29 6.94 -9.42 11.85
CA MET A 29 5.88 -8.53 12.34
C MET A 29 6.21 -7.08 11.96
N ALA A 30 6.42 -6.83 10.67
CA ALA A 30 6.23 -5.49 10.14
C ALA A 30 4.72 -5.25 10.18
N ASN A 31 4.28 -4.18 10.86
CA ASN A 31 2.87 -3.82 11.03
C ASN A 31 2.09 -3.95 9.71
N SER A 32 1.41 -5.07 9.50
CA SER A 32 0.44 -5.21 8.42
C SER A 32 -0.75 -4.33 8.81
N LYS A 33 -0.68 -3.04 8.46
CA LYS A 33 -1.84 -2.16 8.53
C LYS A 33 -2.90 -2.75 7.61
N ALA A 34 -4.12 -2.91 8.09
CA ALA A 34 -5.19 -3.29 7.19
C ALA A 34 -5.52 -2.09 6.29
N ILE A 35 -5.93 -2.35 5.04
CA ILE A 35 -6.37 -1.32 4.08
C ILE A 35 -7.41 -0.38 4.70
N THR A 36 -8.22 -0.89 5.63
CA THR A 36 -9.36 -0.19 6.24
C THR A 36 -9.05 0.50 7.58
N ASP A 37 -7.80 0.47 8.08
CA ASP A 37 -7.47 0.95 9.44
C ASP A 37 -7.84 2.43 9.70
N GLU A 38 -7.74 3.28 8.68
CA GLU A 38 -8.04 4.73 8.79
C GLU A 38 -9.42 5.12 8.21
N MET A 39 -10.24 4.13 7.85
CA MET A 39 -11.57 4.32 7.29
C MET A 39 -12.62 4.41 8.41
N SER A 40 -13.68 5.20 8.19
CA SER A 40 -14.87 5.13 9.06
C SER A 40 -15.63 3.84 8.81
N ALA A 41 -16.56 3.48 9.70
CA ALA A 41 -17.37 2.27 9.55
C ALA A 41 -18.16 2.25 8.22
N GLU A 42 -18.71 3.38 7.81
CA GLU A 42 -19.47 3.51 6.57
C GLU A 42 -18.58 3.35 5.32
N VAL A 43 -17.38 3.90 5.37
CA VAL A 43 -16.41 3.77 4.27
C VAL A 43 -15.88 2.33 4.19
N THR A 44 -15.62 1.68 5.32
CA THR A 44 -15.23 0.27 5.39
C THR A 44 -16.33 -0.63 4.83
N ALA A 45 -17.60 -0.36 5.16
CA ALA A 45 -18.73 -1.08 4.59
C ALA A 45 -18.80 -0.91 3.05
N GLU A 46 -18.60 0.31 2.54
CA GLU A 46 -18.57 0.55 1.09
C GLU A 46 -17.35 -0.12 0.44
N PHE A 47 -16.18 -0.11 1.07
CA PHE A 47 -14.98 -0.81 0.59
C PHE A 47 -15.26 -2.30 0.39
N ASN A 48 -15.79 -2.96 1.43
CA ASN A 48 -16.10 -4.39 1.38
C ASN A 48 -17.17 -4.71 0.34
N LYS A 49 -18.17 -3.85 0.20
CA LYS A 49 -19.19 -3.96 -0.86
C LYS A 49 -18.56 -3.87 -2.24
N GLN A 50 -17.72 -2.86 -2.50
CA GLN A 50 -17.08 -2.67 -3.80
C GLN A 50 -16.13 -3.82 -4.14
N LEU A 51 -15.41 -4.36 -3.15
CA LEU A 51 -14.59 -5.54 -3.32
C LEU A 51 -15.41 -6.78 -3.67
N ALA A 52 -16.57 -6.97 -3.03
CA ALA A 52 -17.48 -8.08 -3.28
C ALA A 52 -18.17 -8.01 -4.66
N LEU A 53 -18.30 -6.81 -5.25
CA LEU A 53 -18.83 -6.62 -6.60
C LEU A 53 -17.84 -7.06 -7.70
N GLN A 54 -16.55 -7.24 -7.37
CA GLN A 54 -15.55 -7.63 -8.36
C GLN A 54 -15.57 -9.13 -8.65
N ALA A 55 -15.82 -9.49 -9.91
CA ALA A 55 -15.85 -10.87 -10.38
C ALA A 55 -14.47 -11.47 -10.70
N TRP A 56 -13.41 -10.65 -10.71
CA TRP A 56 -12.05 -11.09 -11.02
C TRP A 56 -11.54 -12.10 -9.98
N PRO A 57 -10.85 -13.18 -10.38
CA PRO A 57 -10.32 -14.14 -9.40
C PRO A 57 -9.19 -13.55 -8.55
N GLU A 58 -8.31 -12.74 -9.15
CA GLU A 58 -7.09 -12.26 -8.52
C GLU A 58 -7.35 -11.01 -7.66
N MET A 59 -6.88 -11.04 -6.40
CA MET A 59 -7.09 -9.94 -5.45
C MET A 59 -6.49 -8.62 -5.95
N HIS A 60 -5.27 -8.64 -6.51
CA HIS A 60 -4.63 -7.42 -7.03
C HIS A 60 -5.48 -6.73 -8.11
N THR A 61 -6.13 -7.51 -8.99
CA THR A 61 -7.03 -7.01 -10.02
C THR A 61 -8.30 -6.42 -9.41
N LYS A 62 -8.89 -7.09 -8.40
CA LYS A 62 -10.05 -6.54 -7.67
C LYS A 62 -9.71 -5.19 -7.04
N LEU A 63 -8.57 -5.09 -6.35
CA LEU A 63 -8.13 -3.86 -5.70
C LEU A 63 -7.87 -2.74 -6.71
N ALA A 64 -7.31 -3.05 -7.88
CA ALA A 64 -7.04 -2.08 -8.93
C ALA A 64 -8.31 -1.56 -9.61
N LEU A 65 -9.38 -2.36 -9.66
CA LEU A 65 -10.58 -2.07 -10.46
C LEU A 65 -11.85 -1.76 -9.65
N MET A 66 -11.85 -1.99 -8.34
CA MET A 66 -12.98 -1.62 -7.48
C MET A 66 -13.22 -0.10 -7.50
N ASP A 67 -14.47 0.33 -7.35
CA ASP A 67 -14.70 1.77 -7.18
C ASP A 67 -14.13 2.25 -5.84
N ASN A 68 -13.60 3.48 -5.84
CA ASN A 68 -13.11 4.10 -4.63
C ASN A 68 -14.25 4.27 -3.60
N PRO A 69 -14.12 3.74 -2.36
CA PRO A 69 -15.19 3.71 -1.38
C PRO A 69 -15.61 5.09 -0.87
N TYR A 70 -14.76 6.12 -1.02
CA TYR A 70 -15.08 7.49 -0.67
C TYR A 70 -15.94 8.20 -1.73
N SER A 71 -16.05 7.65 -2.95
CA SER A 71 -16.68 8.32 -4.09
C SER A 71 -18.14 8.67 -3.82
N ILE A 72 -18.92 7.76 -3.25
CA ILE A 72 -20.34 7.99 -2.98
C ILE A 72 -20.55 9.14 -1.98
N PHE A 73 -19.73 9.22 -0.93
CA PHE A 73 -19.79 10.29 0.06
C PHE A 73 -19.37 11.63 -0.54
N TYR A 74 -18.33 11.63 -1.36
CA TYR A 74 -17.87 12.83 -2.07
C TYR A 74 -18.91 13.36 -3.06
N GLN A 75 -19.66 12.49 -3.75
CA GLN A 75 -20.74 12.93 -4.63
C GLN A 75 -21.87 13.62 -3.84
N LYS A 76 -22.23 13.11 -2.66
CA LYS A 76 -23.22 13.76 -1.79
C LYS A 76 -22.76 15.17 -1.38
N ILE A 77 -21.48 15.33 -1.04
CA ILE A 77 -20.89 16.65 -0.76
C ILE A 77 -21.03 17.56 -1.97
N LYS A 78 -20.62 17.11 -3.17
CA LYS A 78 -20.70 17.92 -4.40
C LYS A 78 -22.12 18.41 -4.72
N ILE A 79 -23.14 17.61 -4.41
CA ILE A 79 -24.54 17.99 -4.56
C ILE A 79 -24.88 19.08 -3.53
N SER A 80 -24.60 18.83 -2.24
CA SER A 80 -24.85 19.78 -1.15
C SER A 80 -24.19 21.15 -1.35
N LEU A 81 -22.96 21.19 -1.87
CA LEU A 81 -22.24 22.44 -2.15
C LEU A 81 -23.03 23.37 -3.09
N LYS A 82 -23.71 22.80 -4.09
CA LYS A 82 -24.48 23.54 -5.10
C LYS A 82 -25.87 23.92 -4.62
N GLU A 83 -26.48 23.10 -3.76
CA GLU A 83 -27.80 23.35 -3.18
C GLU A 83 -27.78 24.43 -2.09
N GLN A 84 -26.59 24.73 -1.54
CA GLN A 84 -26.40 25.72 -0.47
C GLN A 84 -25.43 26.82 -0.89
N PRO A 85 -25.73 27.62 -1.93
CA PRO A 85 -24.82 28.65 -2.41
C PRO A 85 -24.65 29.78 -1.40
N THR A 86 -23.46 30.38 -1.37
CA THR A 86 -23.18 31.61 -0.62
C THR A 86 -23.43 32.83 -1.51
N ALA A 87 -23.79 33.98 -0.93
CA ALA A 87 -24.07 35.21 -1.67
C ALA A 87 -22.93 35.55 -2.65
N GLY A 88 -23.27 35.73 -3.94
CA GLY A 88 -22.29 36.03 -4.99
C GLY A 88 -21.56 34.83 -5.59
N HIS A 89 -21.81 33.59 -5.13
CA HIS A 89 -21.13 32.39 -5.60
C HIS A 89 -22.11 31.27 -5.99
N GLN A 90 -21.71 30.40 -6.94
CA GLN A 90 -22.54 29.29 -7.43
C GLN A 90 -22.61 28.08 -6.46
N ARG A 91 -21.82 28.10 -5.38
CA ARG A 91 -21.72 27.04 -4.37
C ARG A 91 -21.23 27.61 -3.05
N ARG A 92 -21.46 26.91 -1.93
CA ARG A 92 -20.67 27.14 -0.71
C ARG A 92 -19.26 26.54 -0.83
N LEU A 93 -18.40 26.93 0.09
CA LEU A 93 -17.13 26.25 0.34
C LEU A 93 -17.37 24.94 1.11
N MET A 94 -16.46 23.99 0.92
CA MET A 94 -16.37 22.77 1.71
C MET A 94 -16.00 23.11 3.16
N THR A 95 -16.54 22.33 4.09
CA THR A 95 -16.03 22.33 5.46
C THR A 95 -14.65 21.65 5.53
N GLU A 96 -13.97 21.77 6.67
CA GLU A 96 -12.72 21.07 6.91
C GLU A 96 -12.88 19.54 6.78
N GLU A 97 -13.95 18.98 7.35
CA GLU A 97 -14.24 17.55 7.28
C GLU A 97 -14.51 17.07 5.85
N GLU A 98 -15.24 17.87 5.06
CA GLU A 98 -15.51 17.57 3.65
C GLU A 98 -14.23 17.63 2.81
N SER A 99 -13.37 18.60 3.10
CA SER A 99 -12.04 18.73 2.47
C SER A 99 -11.14 17.54 2.84
N LEU A 100 -11.19 17.10 4.10
CA LEU A 100 -10.47 15.91 4.55
C LEU A 100 -10.98 14.63 3.87
N LEU A 101 -12.30 14.49 3.70
CA LEU A 101 -12.88 13.37 2.96
C LEU A 101 -12.45 13.38 1.49
N ALA A 102 -12.45 14.55 0.84
CA ALA A 102 -11.95 14.71 -0.53
C ALA A 102 -10.47 14.32 -0.65
N ALA A 103 -9.65 14.69 0.35
CA ALA A 103 -8.25 14.31 0.42
C ALA A 103 -8.06 12.80 0.59
N LYS A 104 -8.84 12.15 1.47
CA LYS A 104 -8.85 10.68 1.63
C LYS A 104 -9.26 9.97 0.35
N LYS A 105 -10.29 10.47 -0.35
CA LYS A 105 -10.68 9.98 -1.67
C LYS A 105 -9.51 10.06 -2.65
N LYS A 106 -8.88 11.23 -2.77
CA LYS A 106 -7.76 11.44 -3.69
C LYS A 106 -6.58 10.51 -3.36
N ARG A 107 -6.21 10.37 -2.08
CA ARG A 107 -5.21 9.41 -1.62
C ARG A 107 -5.52 8.00 -2.11
N PHE A 108 -6.76 7.56 -1.92
CA PHE A 108 -7.20 6.24 -2.35
C PHE A 108 -7.12 6.08 -3.88
N ASP A 109 -7.59 7.05 -4.66
CA ASP A 109 -7.49 7.02 -6.14
C ASP A 109 -6.03 6.83 -6.60
N TYR A 110 -5.10 7.58 -6.00
CA TYR A 110 -3.67 7.53 -6.36
C TYR A 110 -3.03 6.20 -5.98
N CYS A 111 -3.35 5.69 -4.79
CA CYS A 111 -2.84 4.40 -4.32
C CYS A 111 -3.39 3.24 -5.13
N GLN A 112 -4.69 3.24 -5.41
CA GLN A 112 -5.34 2.24 -6.24
C GLN A 112 -4.77 2.22 -7.67
N ALA A 113 -4.64 3.39 -8.30
CA ALA A 113 -4.08 3.50 -9.65
C ALA A 113 -2.62 3.02 -9.73
N SER A 114 -1.92 2.95 -8.59
CA SER A 114 -0.54 2.48 -8.49
C SER A 114 -0.42 0.96 -8.26
N VAL A 115 -1.53 0.24 -7.99
CA VAL A 115 -1.52 -1.22 -7.79
C VAL A 115 -0.97 -1.97 -9.02
N PRO A 116 -1.44 -1.72 -10.26
CA PRO A 116 -0.91 -2.41 -11.44
C PRO A 116 0.59 -2.12 -11.63
N PHE A 117 1.00 -0.87 -11.42
CA PHE A 117 2.41 -0.48 -11.52
C PHE A 117 3.30 -1.23 -10.52
N PHE A 118 2.84 -1.42 -9.27
CA PHE A 118 3.54 -2.23 -8.27
C PHE A 118 3.71 -3.68 -8.73
N VAL A 119 2.63 -4.32 -9.18
CA VAL A 119 2.63 -5.71 -9.65
C VAL A 119 3.59 -5.88 -10.84
N ASP A 120 3.46 -5.03 -11.85
CA ASP A 120 4.29 -5.05 -13.05
C ASP A 120 5.76 -4.79 -12.74
N PHE A 121 6.03 -3.83 -11.84
CA PHE A 121 7.40 -3.56 -11.42
C PHE A 121 8.01 -4.73 -10.66
N ALA A 122 7.28 -5.36 -9.73
CA ALA A 122 7.76 -6.52 -8.99
C ALA A 122 8.14 -7.68 -9.92
N LYS A 123 7.29 -7.98 -10.91
CA LYS A 123 7.56 -9.00 -11.93
C LYS A 123 8.78 -8.65 -12.78
N ARG A 124 8.86 -7.41 -13.25
CA ARG A 124 10.02 -6.93 -14.03
C ARG A 124 11.31 -6.94 -13.21
N ALA A 125 11.25 -6.58 -11.94
CA ALA A 125 12.39 -6.60 -11.04
C ALA A 125 12.94 -8.02 -10.89
N ASP A 126 12.09 -9.03 -10.73
CA ASP A 126 12.49 -10.43 -10.70
C ASP A 126 13.16 -10.86 -11.99
N ASN A 127 12.45 -10.72 -13.12
CA ASN A 127 12.94 -11.10 -14.44
C ASN A 127 14.30 -10.47 -14.76
N LEU A 128 14.49 -9.19 -14.47
CA LEU A 128 15.72 -8.46 -14.83
C LEU A 128 16.85 -8.65 -13.81
N SER A 129 16.54 -8.98 -12.56
CA SER A 129 17.55 -9.26 -11.53
C SER A 129 18.05 -10.70 -11.55
N THR A 130 17.36 -11.60 -12.25
CA THR A 130 17.70 -13.04 -12.38
C THR A 130 18.25 -13.41 -13.76
N LEU A 131 18.42 -12.44 -14.67
CA LEU A 131 19.03 -12.64 -15.99
C LEU A 131 20.42 -13.27 -15.88
N GLU A 132 20.60 -14.47 -16.46
CA GLU A 132 21.82 -15.29 -16.33
C GLU A 132 23.11 -14.58 -16.76
N HIS A 133 23.04 -13.62 -17.68
CA HIS A 133 24.23 -13.00 -18.28
C HIS A 133 24.50 -11.56 -17.84
N SER A 134 23.55 -10.88 -17.19
CA SER A 134 23.76 -9.52 -16.66
C SER A 134 22.57 -9.10 -15.78
N PRO A 135 22.47 -9.58 -14.53
CA PRO A 135 21.39 -9.16 -13.64
C PRO A 135 21.48 -7.67 -13.37
N LEU A 136 20.35 -6.96 -13.52
CA LEU A 136 20.29 -5.54 -13.18
C LEU A 136 20.22 -5.36 -11.66
N THR A 137 20.96 -4.37 -11.16
CA THR A 137 20.95 -4.01 -9.74
C THR A 137 19.74 -3.14 -9.41
N LYS A 138 19.36 -3.10 -8.13
CA LYS A 138 18.32 -2.22 -7.59
C LYS A 138 18.43 -0.79 -8.14
N ASN A 139 19.61 -0.20 -8.05
CA ASN A 139 19.83 1.20 -8.46
C ASN A 139 19.50 1.42 -9.95
N LYS A 140 19.92 0.49 -10.82
CA LYS A 140 19.62 0.59 -12.26
C LYS A 140 18.13 0.41 -12.54
N LEU A 141 17.47 -0.51 -11.83
CA LEU A 141 16.04 -0.77 -12.03
C LEU A 141 15.14 0.33 -11.49
N MET A 142 15.56 1.03 -10.43
CA MET A 142 14.81 2.13 -9.84
C MET A 142 14.85 3.38 -10.73
N GLN A 143 15.96 3.60 -11.43
CA GLN A 143 16.12 4.70 -12.38
C GLN A 143 15.17 4.54 -13.58
N GLY A 144 14.48 5.61 -13.97
CA GLY A 144 13.63 5.64 -15.17
C GLY A 144 12.14 5.34 -14.95
N ASN A 145 11.69 5.14 -13.72
CA ASN A 145 10.27 4.88 -13.41
C ASN A 145 9.50 6.14 -13.00
N GLY A 146 9.77 7.28 -13.65
CA GLY A 146 9.03 8.53 -13.42
C GLY A 146 9.29 9.25 -12.09
N VAL A 147 10.18 8.72 -11.23
CA VAL A 147 10.63 9.36 -9.98
C VAL A 147 12.16 9.36 -9.90
N LYS A 148 12.73 10.32 -9.16
CA LYS A 148 14.18 10.40 -8.96
C LYS A 148 14.64 9.26 -8.04
N TYR A 149 15.79 8.66 -8.32
CA TYR A 149 16.41 7.67 -7.44
C TYR A 149 17.89 7.99 -7.18
N PRO A 150 18.36 8.06 -5.91
CA PRO A 150 17.59 7.88 -4.67
C PRO A 150 16.46 8.91 -4.54
N PHE A 151 15.37 8.52 -3.86
CA PHE A 151 14.20 9.38 -3.70
C PHE A 151 14.60 10.66 -2.95
N THR A 152 14.25 11.82 -3.51
CA THR A 152 14.48 13.11 -2.86
C THR A 152 13.43 13.37 -1.78
N GLU A 153 13.77 14.17 -0.79
CA GLU A 153 12.83 14.61 0.26
C GLU A 153 11.60 15.31 -0.33
N GLU A 154 11.80 16.21 -1.30
CA GLU A 154 10.72 16.91 -2.00
C GLU A 154 9.67 15.95 -2.59
N GLN A 155 10.10 14.94 -3.36
CA GLN A 155 9.18 13.94 -3.91
C GLN A 155 8.58 13.03 -2.82
N SER A 156 9.32 12.77 -1.75
CA SER A 156 8.83 11.96 -0.63
C SER A 156 7.71 12.66 0.14
N ASN A 157 7.67 14.00 0.10
CA ASN A 157 6.65 14.85 0.71
C ASN A 157 5.54 15.26 -0.26
N ASN A 158 5.46 14.62 -1.44
CA ASN A 158 4.45 14.94 -2.46
C ASN A 158 3.56 13.72 -2.72
N GLY A 159 2.26 13.88 -2.46
CA GLY A 159 1.25 12.83 -2.65
C GLY A 159 1.18 12.28 -4.08
N ASN A 160 1.63 13.02 -5.09
CA ASN A 160 1.62 12.56 -6.48
C ASN A 160 2.73 11.53 -6.77
N PHE A 161 3.88 11.62 -6.10
CA PHE A 161 5.03 10.75 -6.37
C PHE A 161 5.14 9.62 -5.34
N ARG A 162 4.64 9.85 -4.13
CA ARG A 162 4.81 8.91 -3.01
C ARG A 162 4.26 7.50 -3.27
N PRO A 163 3.09 7.31 -3.90
CA PRO A 163 2.61 5.98 -4.29
C PRO A 163 3.60 5.21 -5.17
N THR A 164 4.16 5.85 -6.20
CA THR A 164 5.17 5.27 -7.09
C THR A 164 6.44 4.89 -6.33
N GLN A 165 6.91 5.72 -5.40
CA GLN A 165 8.09 5.40 -4.58
C GLN A 165 7.87 4.17 -3.70
N ILE A 166 6.68 4.03 -3.09
CA ILE A 166 6.31 2.86 -2.31
C ILE A 166 6.23 1.63 -3.22
N ALA A 167 5.59 1.74 -4.38
CA ALA A 167 5.47 0.66 -5.37
C ALA A 167 6.84 0.16 -5.83
N LEU A 168 7.77 1.07 -6.11
CA LEU A 168 9.16 0.72 -6.46
C LEU A 168 9.90 0.06 -5.30
N THR A 169 9.77 0.61 -4.08
CA THR A 169 10.44 0.07 -2.90
C THR A 169 9.98 -1.35 -2.59
N LEU A 170 8.65 -1.53 -2.49
CA LEU A 170 8.05 -2.83 -2.17
C LEU A 170 8.14 -3.79 -3.34
N GLY A 171 8.01 -3.34 -4.59
CA GLY A 171 8.13 -4.23 -5.74
C GLY A 171 9.55 -4.77 -5.91
N TRP A 172 10.58 -4.02 -5.50
CA TRP A 172 11.94 -4.55 -5.36
C TRP A 172 12.09 -5.50 -4.17
N GLN A 173 11.38 -5.27 -3.07
CA GLN A 173 11.41 -6.17 -1.91
C GLN A 173 10.71 -7.51 -2.22
N TYR A 174 9.61 -7.46 -2.97
CA TYR A 174 8.74 -8.58 -3.31
C TYR A 174 8.86 -8.98 -4.78
N GLN A 175 10.09 -9.08 -5.27
CA GLN A 175 10.37 -9.44 -6.67
C GLN A 175 9.60 -10.72 -7.05
N GLY A 176 8.85 -10.66 -8.16
CA GLY A 176 8.09 -11.78 -8.69
C GLY A 176 6.82 -12.11 -7.91
N GLN A 177 6.60 -11.47 -6.76
CA GLN A 177 5.51 -11.76 -5.81
C GLN A 177 4.53 -10.59 -5.66
N GLY A 178 4.56 -9.62 -6.60
CA GLY A 178 3.71 -8.43 -6.55
C GLY A 178 2.21 -8.75 -6.44
N GLU A 179 1.72 -9.77 -7.15
CA GLU A 179 0.30 -10.15 -7.10
C GLU A 179 -0.14 -10.60 -5.70
N ILE A 180 0.74 -11.30 -4.97
CA ILE A 180 0.48 -11.85 -3.63
C ILE A 180 0.57 -10.74 -2.57
N HIS A 181 1.42 -9.73 -2.79
CA HIS A 181 1.64 -8.61 -1.87
C HIS A 181 0.86 -7.34 -2.22
N ALA A 182 -0.14 -7.42 -3.11
CA ALA A 182 -0.91 -6.26 -3.55
C ALA A 182 -1.70 -5.58 -2.41
N GLU A 183 -2.25 -6.37 -1.47
CA GLU A 183 -2.93 -5.83 -0.29
C GLU A 183 -1.97 -5.06 0.61
N GLU A 184 -0.77 -5.61 0.85
CA GLU A 184 0.28 -4.97 1.65
C GLU A 184 0.77 -3.67 1.01
N PHE A 185 0.94 -3.66 -0.32
CA PHE A 185 1.25 -2.45 -1.07
C PHE A 185 0.16 -1.39 -0.87
N LEU A 186 -1.11 -1.76 -1.07
CA LEU A 186 -2.21 -0.81 -0.98
C LEU A 186 -2.34 -0.24 0.44
N ALA A 187 -2.22 -1.08 1.47
CA ALA A 187 -2.21 -0.63 2.87
C ALA A 187 -1.04 0.31 3.17
N SER A 188 0.17 -0.03 2.71
CA SER A 188 1.36 0.82 2.86
C SER A 188 1.19 2.16 2.15
N CYS A 189 0.57 2.17 0.97
CA CYS A 189 0.28 3.39 0.24
C CYS A 189 -0.79 4.24 0.94
N LEU A 190 -1.86 3.61 1.45
CA LEU A 190 -2.90 4.32 2.18
C LEU A 190 -2.41 4.88 3.52
N ALA A 191 -1.28 4.41 4.05
CA ALA A 191 -0.62 5.01 5.20
C ALA A 191 0.11 6.34 4.89
N ILE A 192 0.18 6.78 3.62
CA ILE A 192 0.67 8.12 3.28
C ILE A 192 -0.20 9.16 4.01
N PRO A 193 0.39 10.15 4.72
CA PRO A 193 -0.39 11.17 5.42
C PRO A 193 -1.42 11.85 4.53
N VAL A 194 -2.67 11.95 5.01
CA VAL A 194 -3.75 12.64 4.27
C VAL A 194 -3.40 14.11 4.00
N SER A 195 -2.58 14.73 4.86
CA SER A 195 -2.11 16.11 4.70
C SER A 195 -1.39 16.35 3.36
N PHE A 196 -0.83 15.32 2.72
CA PHE A 196 -0.20 15.46 1.40
C PHE A 196 -1.21 15.65 0.26
N TYR A 197 -2.49 15.36 0.52
CA TYR A 197 -3.59 15.47 -0.43
C TYR A 197 -4.63 16.52 -0.01
N TYR A 198 -4.49 17.07 1.19
CA TYR A 198 -5.40 18.06 1.74
C TYR A 198 -5.22 19.40 1.03
N VAL A 199 -6.34 19.97 0.60
CA VAL A 199 -6.41 21.32 0.06
C VAL A 199 -7.63 21.97 0.69
N GLU A 200 -7.41 23.09 1.37
CA GLU A 200 -8.50 23.92 1.89
C GLU A 200 -9.28 24.53 0.73
N ASP A 201 -10.60 24.40 0.76
CA ASP A 201 -11.46 24.94 -0.27
C ASP A 201 -11.65 26.46 -0.11
N LYS A 202 -11.39 27.20 -1.20
CA LYS A 202 -11.41 28.66 -1.24
C LYS A 202 -12.09 29.13 -2.53
N PHE A 203 -12.57 30.38 -2.55
CA PHE A 203 -13.11 31.02 -3.75
C PHE A 203 -12.00 31.47 -4.71
#